data_AF-A0A3E4UCD7-F1
#
_entry.id   AF-A0A3E4UCD7-F1
#
_cell.length_a   1.000
_cell.length_b   1.000
_cell.length_c   1.000
_cell.angle_alpha   90.00
_cell.angle_beta   90.00
_cell.angle_gamma   90.00
#
_symmetry.space_group_name_H-M   'P 1'
#
loop_
_entity.id
_entity.type
_entity.pdbx_description
1 polymer ?
#
loop_
_entity_poly.entity_id
_entity_poly.type
_entity_poly.pdbx_seq_one_letter_code
_entity_poly.pdbx_strand_id
1 'polypeptide(L)'
;MGLFNKLFKKNEAAQIPAPVSAQTPASTATPAQESLCPNKDTIMGFALLHTAELSEEELTGAIKEEFGPETATEVSRDNLFSVIVSREEAQFICTLMPFAVPDHEVEKLFPFHSLSPEAELEMGRHQAFLIIAGNGFELEKKREACLAFNRLCGAVMRLEQAVAMYMGGAGLLLEKEIYLRHVEIIKSPVGEDRNYFPAPLWIRVLLYLDDGKKMARTDGLADFGYPDVCVFNTHQEPEALYQQLYLMAIEEITGRGVYRSGDLIRIDEETEAVCKLADGVLHIIGT
;
A
#
# COMPACT_ATOMS: atom_id res chain seq x y z
N MET A 1 5.31 6.81 26.64
CA MET A 1 4.42 6.98 25.47
C MET A 1 5.32 7.20 24.25
N GLY A 2 5.44 6.18 23.40
CA GLY A 2 6.51 6.05 22.41
C GLY A 2 6.33 6.92 21.15
N LEU A 3 7.44 7.16 20.47
CA LEU A 3 7.58 7.88 19.20
C LEU A 3 6.59 7.37 18.11
N PHE A 4 6.21 6.09 18.18
CA PHE A 4 5.25 5.41 17.29
C PHE A 4 3.83 5.99 17.36
N ASN A 5 3.25 6.20 18.54
CA ASN A 5 1.90 6.78 18.65
C ASN A 5 1.80 8.21 18.10
N LYS A 6 2.93 8.92 17.94
CA LYS A 6 2.96 10.24 17.31
C LYS A 6 3.05 10.17 15.78
N LEU A 7 3.66 9.12 15.23
CA LEU A 7 3.77 8.88 13.79
C LEU A 7 2.47 8.28 13.21
N PHE A 8 1.73 7.50 14.00
CA PHE A 8 0.56 6.72 13.55
C PHE A 8 -0.80 7.20 14.08
N LYS A 9 -0.94 8.47 14.50
CA LYS A 9 -2.24 9.00 14.94
C LYS A 9 -3.20 9.18 13.75
N LYS A 10 -3.90 8.10 13.39
CA LYS A 10 -5.21 8.12 12.71
C LYS A 10 -6.28 7.93 13.79
N ASN A 11 -7.37 8.69 13.70
CA ASN A 11 -8.44 8.75 14.68
C ASN A 11 -8.91 7.36 15.15
N GLU A 12 -8.62 7.00 16.40
CA GLU A 12 -9.43 6.02 17.13
C GLU A 12 -10.82 6.63 17.37
N ALA A 13 -11.76 6.33 16.47
CA ALA A 13 -13.18 6.19 16.77
C ALA A 13 -13.95 5.79 15.50
N ALA A 14 -14.08 4.49 15.27
CA ALA A 14 -15.27 3.93 14.64
C ALA A 14 -15.53 2.57 15.27
N GLN A 15 -16.19 2.59 16.42
CA GLN A 15 -16.90 1.42 16.92
C GLN A 15 -17.89 0.97 15.85
N ILE A 16 -17.91 -0.33 15.59
CA ILE A 16 -18.91 -1.01 14.77
C ILE A 16 -20.31 -0.70 15.37
N PRO A 17 -21.22 0.00 14.67
CA PRO A 17 -22.59 0.12 15.15
C PRO A 17 -23.38 -1.14 14.79
N ALA A 18 -24.11 -1.67 15.77
CA ALA A 18 -25.11 -2.72 15.60
C ALA A 18 -26.24 -2.28 14.62
N PRO A 19 -26.94 -3.21 13.94
CA PRO A 19 -27.89 -2.87 12.90
C PRO A 19 -29.16 -2.24 13.49
N VAL A 20 -29.54 -1.07 12.97
CA VAL A 20 -30.83 -0.42 13.30
C VAL A 20 -31.79 -0.55 12.12
N SER A 21 -32.99 -1.01 12.44
CA SER A 21 -34.11 -1.34 11.55
C SER A 21 -34.55 -0.18 10.65
N ALA A 22 -35.02 -0.55 9.45
CA ALA A 22 -35.40 0.32 8.35
C ALA A 22 -36.62 1.21 8.65
N GLN A 23 -36.50 2.51 8.35
CA GLN A 23 -37.63 3.35 7.93
C GLN A 23 -37.17 4.40 6.91
N THR A 24 -37.84 4.44 5.75
CA THR A 24 -37.71 5.48 4.70
C THR A 24 -38.47 6.74 5.13
N PRO A 25 -38.02 7.94 4.73
CA PRO A 25 -38.66 8.56 3.57
C PRO A 25 -37.71 9.30 2.62
N ALA A 26 -38.22 9.48 1.39
CA ALA A 26 -37.58 10.10 0.24
C ALA A 26 -37.21 11.58 0.44
N SER A 27 -36.08 12.00 -0.15
CA SER A 27 -35.95 13.31 -0.79
C SER A 27 -34.75 13.33 -1.73
N THR A 28 -35.02 13.76 -2.95
CA THR A 28 -34.11 13.98 -4.07
C THR A 28 -33.08 15.06 -3.77
N ALA A 29 -31.80 14.70 -3.77
CA ALA A 29 -30.67 15.56 -4.16
C ALA A 29 -29.44 14.65 -4.32
N THR A 30 -28.95 14.50 -5.55
CA THR A 30 -27.63 13.91 -5.80
C THR A 30 -26.58 14.85 -5.22
N PRO A 31 -25.78 14.44 -4.21
CA PRO A 31 -24.64 15.24 -3.82
C PRO A 31 -23.57 15.06 -4.91
N ALA A 32 -23.23 16.14 -5.62
CA ALA A 32 -21.97 16.18 -6.34
C ALA A 32 -20.85 16.02 -5.30
N GLN A 33 -20.16 14.87 -5.32
CA GLN A 33 -19.12 14.57 -4.34
C GLN A 33 -17.80 15.21 -4.75
N GLU A 34 -17.31 16.08 -3.86
CA GLU A 34 -15.94 16.60 -3.83
C GLU A 34 -14.94 15.44 -3.74
N SER A 35 -13.85 15.54 -4.50
CA SER A 35 -12.70 14.64 -4.36
C SER A 35 -12.25 14.63 -2.90
N LEU A 36 -12.07 13.45 -2.31
CA LEU A 36 -11.43 13.34 -1.01
C LEU A 36 -10.04 13.99 -1.10
N CYS A 37 -9.71 14.88 -0.18
CA CYS A 37 -8.33 15.35 -0.06
C CYS A 37 -7.44 14.14 0.21
N PRO A 38 -6.37 13.90 -0.57
CA PRO A 38 -5.47 12.78 -0.33
C PRO A 38 -5.00 12.75 1.13
N ASN A 39 -4.91 11.56 1.74
CA ASN A 39 -4.19 11.45 3.01
C ASN A 39 -2.76 11.94 2.81
N LYS A 40 -2.25 12.71 3.80
CA LYS A 40 -1.00 13.48 3.77
C LYS A 40 0.09 12.83 2.90
N ASP A 41 0.76 13.67 2.10
CA ASP A 41 1.79 13.39 1.08
C ASP A 41 3.03 12.67 1.60
N THR A 42 2.86 11.53 2.26
CA THR A 42 3.91 10.71 2.85
C THR A 42 3.81 9.33 2.24
N ILE A 43 4.92 8.91 1.64
CA ILE A 43 5.17 7.53 1.24
C ILE A 43 5.98 6.91 2.37
N MET A 44 5.59 5.74 2.86
CA MET A 44 6.32 5.05 3.93
C MET A 44 6.19 3.53 3.81
N GLY A 45 7.31 2.84 4.02
CA GLY A 45 7.38 1.39 4.15
C GLY A 45 8.55 0.97 5.03
N PHE A 46 8.52 -0.29 5.45
CA PHE A 46 9.48 -0.88 6.37
C PHE A 46 10.08 -2.11 5.72
N ALA A 47 11.39 -2.05 5.43
CA ALA A 47 12.13 -3.24 5.06
C ALA A 47 12.46 -4.01 6.33
N LEU A 48 11.87 -5.20 6.51
CA LEU A 48 12.16 -6.07 7.65
C LEU A 48 13.53 -6.73 7.46
N LEU A 49 14.34 -6.75 8.51
CA LEU A 49 15.71 -7.24 8.47
C LEU A 49 15.95 -8.34 9.53
N HIS A 50 16.72 -9.36 9.17
CA HIS A 50 17.14 -10.42 10.10
C HIS A 50 18.01 -9.89 11.24
N THR A 51 18.83 -8.87 10.99
CA THR A 51 19.74 -8.26 11.97
C THR A 51 19.80 -6.75 11.76
N ALA A 52 20.32 -6.04 12.77
CA ALA A 52 20.64 -4.61 12.65
C ALA A 52 22.03 -4.36 12.00
N GLU A 53 22.70 -5.40 11.51
CA GLU A 53 24.00 -5.31 10.86
C GLU A 53 23.78 -4.83 9.42
N LEU A 54 23.78 -3.51 9.25
CA LEU A 54 23.72 -2.85 7.95
C LEU A 54 24.73 -1.71 7.95
N SER A 55 25.77 -1.86 7.14
CA SER A 55 26.79 -0.83 6.99
C SER A 55 26.33 0.29 6.05
N GLU A 56 27.02 1.42 6.16
CA GLU A 56 26.85 2.54 5.24
C GLU A 56 27.22 2.18 3.81
N GLU A 57 28.29 1.39 3.64
CA GLU A 57 28.78 0.95 2.33
C GLU A 57 27.77 0.03 1.64
N GLU A 58 27.15 -0.90 2.37
CA GLU A 58 26.10 -1.78 1.82
C GLU A 58 24.88 -0.98 1.38
N LEU A 59 24.35 -0.11 2.25
CA LEU A 59 23.13 0.64 1.93
C LEU A 59 23.38 1.66 0.81
N THR A 60 24.43 2.48 0.91
CA THR A 60 24.74 3.47 -0.12
C THR A 60 25.21 2.83 -1.42
N GLY A 61 25.90 1.68 -1.35
CA GLY A 61 26.27 0.86 -2.49
C GLY A 61 25.04 0.36 -3.26
N ALA A 62 24.08 -0.27 -2.56
CA ALA A 62 22.83 -0.73 -3.18
C ALA A 62 22.02 0.42 -3.81
N ILE A 63 21.96 1.58 -3.15
CA ILE A 63 21.29 2.78 -3.68
C ILE A 63 21.97 3.24 -4.98
N LYS A 64 23.30 3.31 -4.99
CA LYS A 64 24.07 3.74 -6.17
C LYS A 64 24.05 2.71 -7.30
N GLU A 65 23.95 1.43 -6.99
CA GLU A 65 23.74 0.39 -8.01
C GLU A 65 22.38 0.55 -8.70
N GLU A 66 21.33 0.87 -7.94
CA GLU A 66 19.98 1.02 -8.50
C GLU A 66 19.78 2.35 -9.26
N PHE A 67 20.36 3.45 -8.78
CA PHE A 67 20.12 4.79 -9.32
C PHE A 67 21.30 5.43 -10.05
N GLY A 68 22.48 4.81 -9.98
CA GLY A 68 23.73 5.28 -10.57
C GLY A 68 24.71 5.88 -9.55
N PRO A 69 26.02 5.86 -9.85
CA PRO A 69 27.08 6.27 -8.92
C PRO A 69 27.01 7.74 -8.50
N GLU A 70 26.44 8.59 -9.35
CA GLU A 70 26.27 10.03 -9.12
C GLU A 70 25.09 10.37 -8.19
N THR A 71 24.35 9.36 -7.70
CA THR A 71 23.19 9.58 -6.82
C THR A 71 23.63 10.25 -5.52
N ALA A 72 23.07 11.43 -5.26
CA ALA A 72 23.36 12.21 -4.06
C ALA A 72 22.80 11.52 -2.82
N THR A 73 23.71 11.16 -1.91
CA THR A 73 23.40 10.51 -0.64
C THR A 73 24.05 11.29 0.50
N GLU A 74 23.30 11.54 1.57
CA GLU A 74 23.80 12.17 2.79
C GLU A 74 23.59 11.21 3.96
N VAL A 75 24.63 11.00 4.77
CA VAL A 75 24.60 10.06 5.89
C VAL A 75 24.59 10.84 7.20
N SER A 76 23.62 10.53 8.07
CA SER A 76 23.54 11.07 9.42
C SER A 76 23.64 9.96 10.45
N ARG A 77 24.37 10.23 11.54
CA ARG A 77 24.55 9.34 12.69
C ARG A 77 24.24 10.02 14.02
N ASP A 78 23.63 11.21 13.98
CA ASP A 78 23.43 12.04 15.18
C ASP A 78 22.48 11.41 16.21
N ASN A 79 21.53 10.57 15.75
CA ASN A 79 20.62 9.81 16.62
C ASN A 79 20.50 8.35 16.19
N LEU A 80 20.11 8.12 14.94
CA LEU A 80 19.97 6.82 14.31
C LEU A 80 20.72 6.86 12.99
N PHE A 81 21.28 5.73 12.58
CA PHE A 81 21.90 5.60 11.27
C PHE A 81 20.83 5.86 10.20
N SER A 82 21.01 6.94 9.44
CA SER A 82 20.08 7.37 8.39
C SER A 82 20.83 7.76 7.14
N VAL A 83 20.24 7.44 5.99
CA VAL A 83 20.71 7.86 4.67
C VAL A 83 19.60 8.63 3.97
N ILE A 84 19.85 9.88 3.63
CA ILE A 84 18.98 10.70 2.80
C ILE A 84 19.39 10.48 1.33
N VAL A 85 18.43 10.19 0.48
CA VAL A 85 18.60 9.97 -0.95
C VAL A 85 17.87 11.07 -1.69
N SER A 86 18.60 11.90 -2.45
CA SER A 86 18.01 12.98 -3.22
C SER A 86 17.91 12.58 -4.70
N ARG A 87 16.69 12.66 -5.23
CA ARG A 87 16.34 12.36 -6.62
C ARG A 87 15.56 13.54 -7.23
N GLU A 88 15.41 13.54 -8.55
CA GLU A 88 14.65 14.58 -9.25
C GLU A 88 13.16 14.53 -8.87
N GLU A 89 12.63 13.31 -8.79
CA GLU A 89 11.24 13.01 -8.46
C GLU A 89 10.93 13.19 -6.96
N ALA A 90 11.92 12.97 -6.08
CA ALA A 90 11.68 12.88 -4.65
C ALA A 90 12.94 12.94 -3.78
N GLN A 91 12.75 13.30 -2.51
CA GLN A 91 13.73 13.01 -1.46
C GLN A 91 13.20 11.89 -0.58
N PHE A 92 14.06 10.90 -0.31
CA PHE A 92 13.76 9.79 0.58
C PHE A 92 14.72 9.79 1.76
N ILE A 93 14.24 9.30 2.90
CA ILE A 93 15.07 9.00 4.07
C ILE A 93 14.94 7.51 4.39
N CYS A 94 16.09 6.87 4.55
CA CYS A 94 16.23 5.50 5.01
C CYS A 94 16.80 5.53 6.43
N THR A 95 16.04 5.14 7.44
CA THR A 95 16.48 5.15 8.85
C THR A 95 16.44 3.75 9.45
N LEU A 96 17.57 3.28 9.97
CA LEU A 96 17.68 1.97 10.59
C LEU A 96 17.16 2.00 12.03
N MET A 97 16.22 1.09 12.31
CA MET A 97 15.71 0.82 13.65
C MET A 97 16.33 -0.50 14.14
N PRO A 98 17.21 -0.47 15.14
CA PRO A 98 17.97 -1.65 15.59
C PRO A 98 17.15 -2.52 16.57
N PHE A 99 15.87 -2.71 16.27
CA PHE A 99 14.93 -3.55 17.03
C PHE A 99 13.78 -3.96 16.10
N ALA A 100 13.11 -5.07 16.42
CA ALA A 100 11.94 -5.54 15.67
C ALA A 100 10.80 -4.51 15.66
N VAL A 101 9.95 -4.55 14.64
CA VAL A 101 8.73 -3.73 14.59
C VAL A 101 7.95 -3.94 15.90
N PRO A 102 7.61 -2.86 16.64
CA PRO A 102 6.98 -2.98 17.94
C PRO A 102 5.61 -3.67 17.94
N ASP A 103 5.18 -4.05 19.14
CA ASP A 103 3.81 -4.49 19.43
C ASP A 103 3.31 -5.69 18.62
N HIS A 104 4.22 -6.49 18.05
CA HIS A 104 3.91 -7.63 17.17
C HIS A 104 3.00 -7.23 16.00
N GLU A 105 3.17 -6.02 15.47
CA GLU A 105 2.32 -5.49 14.40
C GLU A 105 2.39 -6.34 13.13
N VAL A 106 3.59 -6.82 12.77
CA VAL A 106 3.82 -7.68 11.61
C VAL A 106 3.06 -9.00 11.77
N GLU A 107 3.21 -9.67 12.91
CA GLU A 107 2.62 -10.99 13.17
C GLU A 107 1.09 -10.93 13.25
N LYS A 108 0.54 -9.82 13.75
CA LYS A 108 -0.92 -9.58 13.75
C LYS A 108 -1.51 -9.49 12.34
N LEU A 109 -0.69 -9.24 11.32
CA LEU A 109 -1.14 -9.12 9.93
C LEU A 109 -1.14 -10.45 9.17
N PHE A 110 -0.51 -11.51 9.68
CA PHE A 110 -0.43 -12.81 9.00
C PHE A 110 -1.79 -13.40 8.62
N PRO A 111 -2.84 -13.39 9.49
CA PRO A 111 -4.15 -13.94 9.13
C PRO A 111 -4.86 -13.23 7.97
N PHE A 112 -4.37 -12.06 7.56
CA PHE A 112 -4.94 -11.25 6.49
C PHE A 112 -4.13 -11.33 5.18
N HIS A 113 -3.11 -12.19 5.11
CA HIS A 113 -2.25 -12.36 3.95
C HIS A 113 -2.09 -13.84 3.61
N SER A 114 -1.95 -14.14 2.32
CA SER A 114 -1.60 -15.48 1.84
C SER A 114 -0.08 -15.61 1.76
N LEU A 115 0.58 -15.70 2.91
CA LEU A 115 2.04 -15.84 3.00
C LEU A 115 2.45 -17.33 2.99
N SER A 116 3.64 -17.62 2.49
CA SER A 116 4.27 -18.92 2.71
C SER A 116 4.59 -19.14 4.20
N PRO A 117 4.53 -20.38 4.72
CA PRO A 117 4.92 -20.68 6.11
C PRO A 117 6.34 -20.23 6.43
N GLU A 118 7.25 -20.34 5.46
CA GLU A 118 8.63 -19.85 5.55
C GLU A 118 8.66 -18.32 5.69
N ALA A 119 7.91 -17.58 4.87
CA ALA A 119 7.82 -16.13 4.97
C ALA A 119 7.24 -15.67 6.32
N GLU A 120 6.17 -16.29 6.82
CA GLU A 120 5.64 -15.97 8.16
C GLU A 120 6.69 -16.18 9.26
N LEU A 121 7.45 -17.27 9.17
CA LEU A 121 8.49 -17.59 10.14
C LEU A 121 9.64 -16.56 10.11
N GLU A 122 10.11 -16.20 8.92
CA GLU A 122 11.20 -15.24 8.75
C GLU A 122 10.75 -13.82 9.12
N MET A 123 9.57 -13.40 8.65
CA MET A 123 8.96 -12.12 9.02
C MET A 123 8.73 -12.05 10.52
N GLY A 124 8.23 -13.10 11.18
CA GLY A 124 8.02 -13.11 12.63
C GLY A 124 9.31 -13.11 13.47
N ARG A 125 10.47 -13.32 12.85
CA ARG A 125 11.78 -13.38 13.52
C ARG A 125 12.70 -12.20 13.20
N HIS A 126 12.25 -11.23 12.40
CA HIS A 126 13.02 -10.02 12.12
C HIS A 126 13.47 -9.33 13.42
N GLN A 127 14.69 -8.80 13.43
CA GLN A 127 15.30 -8.17 14.61
C GLN A 127 15.54 -6.67 14.43
N ALA A 128 15.38 -6.18 13.20
CA ALA A 128 15.53 -4.78 12.84
C ALA A 128 14.62 -4.46 11.66
N PHE A 129 14.46 -3.18 11.37
CA PHE A 129 13.82 -2.74 10.13
C PHE A 129 14.37 -1.39 9.68
N LEU A 130 14.36 -1.17 8.37
CA LEU A 130 14.67 0.12 7.77
C LEU A 130 13.36 0.84 7.46
N ILE A 131 13.13 1.99 8.10
CA ILE A 131 12.08 2.91 7.70
C ILE A 131 12.54 3.58 6.42
N ILE A 132 11.77 3.43 5.34
CA ILE A 132 11.99 4.15 4.09
C ILE A 132 10.79 5.08 3.93
N ALA A 133 11.03 6.38 3.86
CA ALA A 133 9.97 7.36 3.75
C ALA A 133 10.33 8.49 2.78
N GLY A 134 9.32 9.03 2.11
CA GLY A 134 9.44 10.25 1.30
C GLY A 134 8.25 11.16 1.57
N ASN A 135 8.43 12.48 1.43
CA ASN A 135 7.38 13.46 1.69
C ASN A 135 7.35 14.60 0.67
N GLY A 136 6.23 15.32 0.63
CA GLY A 136 6.10 16.61 -0.07
C GLY A 136 5.77 16.51 -1.56
N PHE A 137 5.05 15.47 -1.98
CA PHE A 137 4.70 15.25 -3.38
C PHE A 137 3.30 15.78 -3.70
N GLU A 138 3.19 16.53 -4.80
CA GLU A 138 1.88 16.76 -5.43
C GLU A 138 1.32 15.44 -5.97
N LEU A 139 0.00 15.31 -6.06
CA LEU A 139 -0.65 14.08 -6.55
C LEU A 139 -0.13 13.64 -7.92
N GLU A 140 0.13 14.59 -8.82
CA GLU A 140 0.67 14.32 -10.17
C GLU A 140 2.06 13.66 -10.12
N LYS A 141 2.90 14.04 -9.14
CA LYS A 141 4.25 13.50 -8.95
C LYS A 141 4.29 12.30 -8.01
N LYS A 142 3.23 12.08 -7.22
CA LYS A 142 3.15 10.99 -6.25
C LYS A 142 3.37 9.64 -6.90
N ARG A 143 2.86 9.43 -8.12
CA ARG A 143 3.07 8.18 -8.87
C ARG A 143 4.56 7.94 -9.16
N GLU A 144 5.26 8.94 -9.68
CA GLU A 144 6.69 8.85 -9.99
C GLU A 144 7.51 8.61 -8.72
N ALA A 145 7.19 9.33 -7.65
CA ALA A 145 7.77 9.10 -6.32
C ALA A 145 7.51 7.67 -5.82
N CYS A 146 6.31 7.12 -6.00
CA CYS A 146 6.01 5.72 -5.66
C CYS A 146 6.84 4.73 -6.47
N LEU A 147 7.05 4.96 -7.78
CA LEU A 147 7.90 4.09 -8.61
C LEU A 147 9.36 4.13 -8.14
N ALA A 148 9.90 5.32 -7.89
CA ALA A 148 11.26 5.48 -7.35
C ALA A 148 11.40 4.88 -5.96
N PHE A 149 10.41 5.08 -5.08
CA PHE A 149 10.34 4.44 -3.77
C PHE A 149 10.40 2.92 -3.87
N ASN A 150 9.64 2.33 -4.79
CA ASN A 150 9.63 0.87 -4.95
C ASN A 150 10.99 0.35 -5.43
N ARG A 151 11.66 1.07 -6.33
CA ARG A 151 13.03 0.76 -6.78
C ARG A 151 14.04 0.86 -5.64
N LEU A 152 13.96 1.90 -4.82
CA LEU A 152 14.79 2.08 -3.63
C LEU A 152 14.61 0.93 -2.64
N CYS A 153 13.37 0.60 -2.30
CA CYS A 153 13.06 -0.56 -1.47
C CYS A 153 13.52 -1.87 -2.12
N GLY A 154 13.45 -1.99 -3.45
CA GLY A 154 13.98 -3.12 -4.20
C GLY A 154 15.49 -3.28 -4.05
N ALA A 155 16.24 -2.18 -4.08
CA ALA A 155 17.67 -2.18 -3.80
C ALA A 155 17.97 -2.68 -2.39
N VAL A 156 17.20 -2.23 -1.40
CA VAL A 156 17.29 -2.72 -0.01
C VAL A 156 16.91 -4.20 0.09
N MET A 157 15.86 -4.64 -0.61
CA MET A 157 15.43 -6.04 -0.62
C MET A 157 16.46 -6.99 -1.22
N ARG A 158 17.36 -6.52 -2.09
CA ARG A 158 18.47 -7.35 -2.62
C ARG A 158 19.61 -7.57 -1.62
N LEU A 159 19.63 -6.82 -0.51
CA LEU A 159 20.59 -7.05 0.56
C LEU A 159 20.33 -8.40 1.25
N GLU A 160 21.39 -9.01 1.80
CA GLU A 160 21.35 -10.35 2.39
C GLU A 160 20.41 -10.40 3.61
N GLN A 161 20.48 -9.39 4.46
CA GLN A 161 19.70 -9.26 5.69
C GLN A 161 18.22 -8.96 5.47
N ALA A 162 17.80 -8.58 4.25
CA ALA A 162 16.42 -8.20 3.97
C ALA A 162 15.50 -9.41 3.87
N VAL A 163 14.35 -9.34 4.55
CA VAL A 163 13.38 -10.44 4.71
C VAL A 163 12.10 -10.19 3.91
N ALA A 164 11.53 -9.00 4.05
CA ALA A 164 10.21 -8.68 3.52
C ALA A 164 9.98 -7.17 3.54
N MET A 165 8.96 -6.74 2.80
CA MET A 165 8.45 -5.36 2.88
C MET A 165 7.14 -5.33 3.65
N TYR A 166 7.05 -4.41 4.61
CA TYR A 166 5.82 -4.06 5.29
C TYR A 166 5.41 -2.62 4.92
N MET A 167 4.28 -2.48 4.24
CA MET A 167 3.72 -1.21 3.76
C MET A 167 2.63 -0.75 4.73
N GLY A 168 3.01 0.05 5.74
CA GLY A 168 2.14 0.41 6.87
C GLY A 168 0.84 1.13 6.50
N GLY A 169 0.82 1.93 5.43
CA GLY A 169 -0.38 2.68 5.01
C GLY A 169 -1.58 1.77 4.70
N ALA A 170 -1.33 0.66 4.02
CA ALA A 170 -2.33 -0.36 3.66
C ALA A 170 -2.33 -1.59 4.59
N GLY A 171 -1.44 -1.63 5.58
CA GLY A 171 -1.23 -2.82 6.39
C GLY A 171 -0.81 -4.04 5.55
N LEU A 172 0.00 -3.82 4.51
CA LEU A 172 0.32 -4.81 3.48
C LEU A 172 1.70 -5.45 3.73
N LEU A 173 1.75 -6.78 3.83
CA LEU A 173 2.97 -7.57 3.92
C LEU A 173 3.30 -8.20 2.56
N LEU A 174 4.56 -8.07 2.15
CA LEU A 174 5.05 -8.55 0.85
C LEU A 174 6.31 -9.39 1.06
N GLU A 175 6.25 -10.64 0.61
CA GLU A 175 7.42 -11.51 0.54
C GLU A 175 8.49 -10.91 -0.37
N LYS A 176 9.77 -11.08 -0.01
CA LYS A 176 10.93 -10.53 -0.73
C LYS A 176 10.88 -10.83 -2.23
N GLU A 177 10.64 -12.08 -2.60
CA GLU A 177 10.64 -12.53 -4.00
C GLU A 177 9.47 -11.94 -4.79
N ILE A 178 8.29 -11.82 -4.15
CA ILE A 178 7.11 -11.17 -4.75
C ILE A 178 7.40 -9.70 -4.98
N TYR A 179 7.96 -9.01 -3.98
CA TYR A 179 8.32 -7.61 -4.07
C TYR A 179 9.32 -7.35 -5.21
N LEU A 180 10.41 -8.13 -5.24
CA LEU A 180 11.45 -8.00 -6.26
C LEU A 180 10.91 -8.27 -7.67
N ARG A 181 9.98 -9.22 -7.85
CA ARG A 181 9.33 -9.46 -9.15
C ARG A 181 8.61 -8.23 -9.67
N HIS A 182 7.89 -7.51 -8.80
CA HIS A 182 7.23 -6.27 -9.21
C HIS A 182 8.23 -5.14 -9.49
N VAL A 183 9.35 -5.08 -8.75
CA VAL A 183 10.44 -4.14 -9.05
C VAL A 183 11.02 -4.39 -10.45
N GLU A 184 11.19 -5.63 -10.87
CA GLU A 184 11.63 -5.92 -12.24
C GLU A 184 10.60 -5.50 -13.30
N ILE A 185 9.30 -5.61 -13.02
CA ILE A 185 8.26 -5.08 -13.93
C ILE A 185 8.34 -3.55 -14.02
N ILE A 186 8.53 -2.86 -12.89
CA ILE A 186 8.73 -1.40 -12.84
C ILE A 186 9.94 -0.98 -13.69
N LYS A 187 10.99 -1.79 -13.76
CA LYS A 187 12.22 -1.53 -14.53
C LYS A 187 12.12 -1.97 -16.00
N SER A 188 11.05 -2.65 -16.38
CA SER A 188 10.82 -3.11 -17.75
C SER A 188 10.12 -2.03 -18.60
N PRO A 189 10.01 -2.20 -19.93
CA PRO A 189 9.26 -1.27 -20.78
C PRO A 189 7.79 -1.08 -20.38
N VAL A 190 7.19 -2.07 -19.68
CA VAL A 190 5.83 -1.93 -19.13
C VAL A 190 5.78 -0.87 -18.03
N GLY A 191 6.84 -0.78 -17.22
CA GLY A 191 6.96 0.20 -16.14
C GLY A 191 7.13 1.64 -16.62
N GLU A 192 7.58 1.82 -17.86
CA GLU A 192 7.69 3.14 -18.51
C GLU A 192 6.35 3.65 -19.07
N ASP A 193 5.33 2.78 -19.16
CA ASP A 193 4.00 3.20 -19.59
C ASP A 193 3.35 4.11 -18.53
N ARG A 194 2.91 5.30 -18.93
CA ARG A 194 2.17 6.24 -18.09
C ARG A 194 0.90 5.64 -17.46
N ASN A 195 0.38 4.56 -18.08
CA ASN A 195 -0.82 3.84 -17.69
C ASN A 195 -0.54 2.66 -16.76
N TYR A 196 0.72 2.42 -16.41
CA TYR A 196 1.13 1.40 -15.47
C TYR A 196 1.22 1.97 -14.05
N PHE A 197 0.79 1.16 -13.08
CA PHE A 197 1.06 1.37 -11.67
C PHE A 197 1.18 0.00 -10.98
N PRO A 198 2.17 -0.24 -10.10
CA PRO A 198 2.32 -1.51 -9.39
C PRO A 198 1.32 -1.59 -8.22
N ALA A 199 0.02 -1.61 -8.50
CA ALA A 199 -1.03 -1.65 -7.47
C ALA A 199 -0.83 -2.75 -6.41
N PRO A 200 -0.33 -3.97 -6.73
CA PRO A 200 -0.04 -4.99 -5.71
C PRO A 200 1.00 -4.61 -4.66
N LEU A 201 1.80 -3.54 -4.87
CA LEU A 201 2.77 -3.03 -3.89
C LEU A 201 2.19 -1.96 -2.95
N TRP A 202 0.97 -1.50 -3.21
CA TRP A 202 0.35 -0.38 -2.49
C TRP A 202 -1.03 -0.67 -1.96
N ILE A 203 -1.77 -1.55 -2.64
CA ILE A 203 -3.17 -1.82 -2.35
C ILE A 203 -3.25 -3.24 -1.80
N ARG A 204 -3.72 -3.37 -0.57
CA ARG A 204 -4.08 -4.68 -0.02
C ARG A 204 -5.47 -5.04 -0.48
N VAL A 205 -5.66 -6.26 -0.96
CA VAL A 205 -7.00 -6.81 -1.19
C VAL A 205 -7.28 -7.86 -0.12
N LEU A 206 -8.23 -7.55 0.76
CA LEU A 206 -8.69 -8.39 1.85
C LEU A 206 -9.93 -9.16 1.42
N LEU A 207 -9.87 -10.48 1.51
CA LEU A 207 -11.02 -11.38 1.31
C LEU A 207 -11.48 -11.89 2.68
N TYR A 208 -12.77 -11.78 2.98
CA TYR A 208 -13.32 -12.17 4.27
C TYR A 208 -14.78 -12.59 4.18
N LEU A 209 -15.28 -13.24 5.24
CA LEU A 209 -16.69 -13.55 5.39
C LEU A 209 -17.32 -12.56 6.37
N ASP A 210 -18.48 -12.02 5.99
CA ASP A 210 -19.33 -11.20 6.87
C ASP A 210 -20.75 -11.75 6.84
N ASP A 211 -21.23 -12.25 7.98
CA ASP A 211 -22.54 -12.93 8.11
C ASP A 211 -22.79 -14.00 7.01
N GLY A 212 -21.75 -14.79 6.72
CA GLY A 212 -21.77 -15.85 5.70
C GLY A 212 -21.64 -15.36 4.25
N LYS A 213 -21.55 -14.05 4.02
CA LYS A 213 -21.37 -13.45 2.69
C LYS A 213 -19.89 -13.26 2.38
N LYS A 214 -19.51 -13.58 1.14
CA LYS A 214 -18.14 -13.37 0.66
C LYS A 214 -17.91 -11.90 0.34
N MET A 215 -16.93 -11.30 0.99
CA MET A 215 -16.58 -9.91 0.87
C MET A 215 -15.17 -9.78 0.33
N ALA A 216 -14.94 -8.76 -0.51
CA ALA A 216 -13.61 -8.32 -0.89
C ALA A 216 -13.49 -6.82 -0.61
N ARG A 217 -12.34 -6.36 -0.13
CA ARG A 217 -12.10 -4.95 0.17
C ARG A 217 -10.68 -4.55 -0.20
N THR A 218 -10.51 -3.37 -0.79
CA THR A 218 -9.19 -2.75 -0.90
C THR A 218 -8.87 -1.96 0.37
N ASP A 219 -7.60 -1.90 0.72
CA ASP A 219 -7.05 -0.89 1.63
C ASP A 219 -5.83 -0.25 0.97
N GLY A 220 -5.78 1.08 0.93
CA GLY A 220 -4.64 1.85 0.41
C GLY A 220 -4.99 2.85 -0.71
N LEU A 221 -6.19 2.77 -1.30
CA LEU A 221 -6.60 3.74 -2.33
C LEU A 221 -6.76 5.15 -1.75
N ALA A 222 -7.12 5.24 -0.47
CA ALA A 222 -7.23 6.50 0.25
C ALA A 222 -5.91 7.28 0.31
N ASP A 223 -4.76 6.60 0.23
CA ASP A 223 -3.46 7.26 0.16
C ASP A 223 -3.28 7.98 -1.18
N PHE A 224 -4.01 7.59 -2.22
CA PHE A 224 -4.02 8.24 -3.53
C PHE A 224 -5.20 9.20 -3.72
N GLY A 225 -6.00 9.44 -2.67
CA GLY A 225 -7.17 10.34 -2.74
C GLY A 225 -8.44 9.70 -3.28
N TYR A 226 -8.47 8.37 -3.39
CA TYR A 226 -9.62 7.61 -3.88
C TYR A 226 -10.28 6.81 -2.75
N PRO A 227 -11.61 6.62 -2.78
CA PRO A 227 -12.25 5.73 -1.83
C PRO A 227 -11.75 4.31 -2.03
N ASP A 228 -11.53 3.59 -0.93
CA ASP A 228 -11.35 2.14 -1.00
C ASP A 228 -12.63 1.47 -1.53
N VAL A 229 -12.47 0.34 -2.21
CA VAL A 229 -13.55 -0.39 -2.87
C VAL A 229 -13.92 -1.63 -2.06
N CYS A 230 -15.21 -1.91 -1.93
CA CYS A 230 -15.70 -3.12 -1.27
C CYS A 230 -16.71 -3.86 -2.15
N VAL A 231 -16.41 -5.10 -2.52
CA VAL A 231 -17.32 -5.98 -3.26
C VAL A 231 -18.18 -6.74 -2.27
N PHE A 232 -19.50 -6.63 -2.41
CA PHE A 232 -20.47 -7.20 -1.48
C PHE A 232 -21.06 -8.52 -1.98
N ASN A 233 -21.00 -9.56 -1.16
CA ASN A 233 -21.60 -10.89 -1.40
C ASN A 233 -21.29 -11.46 -2.79
N THR A 234 -20.01 -11.46 -3.17
CA THR A 234 -19.59 -11.87 -4.51
C THR A 234 -19.52 -13.38 -4.68
N HIS A 235 -19.80 -13.84 -5.89
CA HIS A 235 -19.62 -15.23 -6.30
C HIS A 235 -18.36 -15.46 -7.15
N GLN A 236 -17.60 -14.41 -7.43
CA GLN A 236 -16.36 -14.49 -8.20
C GLN A 236 -15.27 -15.30 -7.46
N GLU A 237 -14.39 -15.93 -8.24
CA GLU A 237 -13.20 -16.60 -7.71
C GLU A 237 -12.18 -15.57 -7.19
N PRO A 238 -11.37 -15.91 -6.16
CA PRO A 238 -10.39 -15.00 -5.58
C PRO A 238 -9.48 -14.32 -6.60
N GLU A 239 -8.93 -15.06 -7.57
CA GLU A 239 -8.02 -14.52 -8.59
C GLU A 239 -8.69 -13.45 -9.47
N ALA A 240 -9.96 -13.65 -9.81
CA ALA A 240 -10.74 -12.68 -10.57
C ALA A 240 -10.97 -11.40 -9.75
N LEU A 241 -11.25 -11.53 -8.45
CA LEU A 241 -11.41 -10.39 -7.54
C LEU A 241 -10.10 -9.60 -7.39
N TYR A 242 -8.96 -10.26 -7.20
CA TYR A 242 -7.66 -9.60 -7.18
C TYR A 242 -7.41 -8.84 -8.49
N GLN A 243 -7.63 -9.49 -9.64
CA GLN A 243 -7.43 -8.86 -10.93
C GLN A 243 -8.34 -7.64 -11.14
N GLN A 244 -9.64 -7.77 -10.84
CA GLN A 244 -10.61 -6.69 -10.97
C GLN A 244 -10.22 -5.50 -10.08
N LEU A 245 -9.98 -5.74 -8.79
CA LEU A 245 -9.69 -4.68 -7.83
C LEU A 245 -8.34 -3.99 -8.11
N TYR A 246 -7.32 -4.74 -8.53
CA TYR A 246 -6.06 -4.13 -8.96
C TYR A 246 -6.21 -3.32 -10.25
N LEU A 247 -6.99 -3.80 -11.23
CA LEU A 247 -7.24 -3.03 -12.44
C LEU A 247 -7.97 -1.72 -12.14
N MET A 248 -9.00 -1.77 -11.30
CA MET A 248 -9.72 -0.57 -10.85
C MET A 248 -8.77 0.40 -10.15
N ALA A 249 -7.92 -0.10 -9.24
CA ALA A 249 -6.94 0.73 -8.57
C ALA A 249 -5.93 1.37 -9.53
N ILE A 250 -5.45 0.62 -10.52
CA ILE A 250 -4.57 1.16 -11.57
C ILE A 250 -5.29 2.26 -12.34
N GLU A 251 -6.55 2.08 -12.70
CA GLU A 251 -7.31 3.06 -13.47
C GLU A 251 -7.53 4.37 -12.72
N GLU A 252 -7.89 4.31 -11.44
CA GLU A 252 -7.99 5.47 -10.55
C GLU A 252 -6.64 6.18 -10.43
N ILE A 253 -5.59 5.45 -10.05
CA ILE A 253 -4.26 6.03 -9.78
C ILE A 253 -3.63 6.60 -11.05
N THR A 254 -3.91 6.02 -12.22
CA THR A 254 -3.41 6.53 -13.50
C THR A 254 -4.33 7.52 -14.18
N GLY A 255 -5.54 7.76 -13.65
CA GLY A 255 -6.52 8.68 -14.20
C GLY A 255 -7.20 8.18 -15.48
N ARG A 256 -7.13 6.88 -15.79
CA ARG A 256 -7.83 6.28 -16.94
C ARG A 256 -9.31 6.05 -16.67
N GLY A 257 -9.68 5.90 -15.40
CA GLY A 257 -11.06 5.71 -14.95
C GLY A 257 -11.22 6.28 -13.56
N VAL A 258 -12.40 6.82 -13.27
CA VAL A 258 -12.77 7.26 -11.92
C VAL A 258 -14.14 6.70 -11.63
N TYR A 259 -14.22 5.84 -10.62
CA TYR A 259 -15.40 5.14 -10.16
C TYR A 259 -16.12 5.98 -9.09
N ARG A 260 -17.40 6.22 -9.34
CA ARG A 260 -18.26 7.08 -8.52
C ARG A 260 -19.50 6.33 -8.07
N SER A 261 -20.15 6.86 -7.05
CA SER A 261 -21.46 6.36 -6.64
C SER A 261 -22.46 6.52 -7.78
N GLY A 262 -23.16 5.44 -8.12
CA GLY A 262 -24.10 5.36 -9.23
C GLY A 262 -23.51 4.77 -10.51
N ASP A 263 -22.20 4.61 -10.61
CA ASP A 263 -21.57 4.00 -11.77
C ASP A 263 -21.92 2.52 -11.88
N LEU A 264 -22.02 2.04 -13.13
CA LEU A 264 -22.18 0.64 -13.46
C LEU A 264 -20.80 0.05 -13.75
N ILE A 265 -20.45 -1.02 -13.03
CA ILE A 265 -19.24 -1.81 -13.27
C ILE A 265 -19.66 -3.13 -13.88
N ARG A 266 -19.11 -3.42 -15.05
CA ARG A 266 -19.27 -4.71 -15.70
C ARG A 266 -18.39 -5.74 -14.99
N ILE A 267 -19.02 -6.76 -14.43
CA ILE A 267 -18.35 -7.85 -13.71
C ILE A 267 -17.94 -8.94 -14.70
N ASP A 268 -18.87 -9.31 -15.57
CA ASP A 268 -18.67 -10.30 -16.63
C ASP A 268 -19.51 -9.95 -17.88
N GLU A 269 -19.69 -10.88 -18.80
CA GLU A 269 -20.41 -10.62 -20.04
C GLU A 269 -21.91 -10.32 -19.85
N GLU A 270 -22.51 -10.81 -18.78
CA GLU A 270 -23.95 -10.79 -18.51
C GLU A 270 -24.32 -9.95 -17.26
N THR A 271 -23.34 -9.67 -16.39
CA THR A 271 -23.56 -9.06 -15.08
C THR A 271 -22.97 -7.65 -14.99
N GLU A 272 -23.82 -6.69 -14.61
CA GLU A 272 -23.43 -5.34 -14.22
C GLU A 272 -23.80 -5.10 -12.75
N ALA A 273 -22.85 -4.52 -12.00
CA ALA A 273 -23.03 -4.15 -10.62
C ALA A 273 -23.07 -2.63 -10.47
N VAL A 274 -23.82 -2.15 -9.47
CA VAL A 274 -23.93 -0.72 -9.17
C VAL A 274 -22.94 -0.36 -8.07
N CYS A 275 -22.24 0.75 -8.25
CA CYS A 275 -21.41 1.37 -7.23
C CYS A 275 -22.24 2.24 -6.29
N LYS A 276 -22.00 2.13 -4.98
CA LYS A 276 -22.61 3.00 -3.98
C LYS A 276 -21.57 3.43 -2.96
N LEU A 277 -21.34 4.74 -2.85
CA LEU A 277 -20.43 5.28 -1.85
C LEU A 277 -21.15 5.36 -0.49
N ALA A 278 -20.59 4.71 0.52
CA ALA A 278 -21.05 4.78 1.91
C ALA A 278 -19.84 4.80 2.84
N ASP A 279 -19.85 5.66 3.86
CA ASP A 279 -18.79 5.76 4.88
C ASP A 279 -17.36 5.88 4.31
N GLY A 280 -17.21 6.55 3.16
CA GLY A 280 -15.92 6.75 2.49
C GLY A 280 -15.41 5.54 1.69
N VAL A 281 -16.22 4.49 1.55
CA VAL A 281 -15.92 3.26 0.79
C VAL A 281 -16.91 3.10 -0.37
N LEU A 282 -16.40 2.79 -1.56
CA LEU A 282 -17.21 2.52 -2.74
C LEU A 282 -17.63 1.05 -2.76
N HIS A 283 -18.90 0.80 -2.48
CA HIS A 283 -19.46 -0.56 -2.48
C HIS A 283 -19.93 -0.97 -3.86
N ILE A 284 -19.48 -2.12 -4.34
CA ILE A 284 -19.97 -2.76 -5.56
C ILE A 284 -21.02 -3.80 -5.16
N ILE A 285 -22.25 -3.62 -5.63
CA ILE A 285 -23.42 -4.42 -5.23
C ILE A 285 -24.01 -5.11 -6.47
N GLY A 286 -24.24 -6.42 -6.37
CA GLY A 286 -24.81 -7.24 -7.46
C GLY A 286 -23.79 -8.09 -8.21
N THR A 287 -22.79 -8.62 -7.48
CA THR A 287 -21.65 -9.42 -7.99
C THR A 287 -21.71 -10.89 -7.62
#